data_AF-A0A418ZNR9-F1
#
_entry.id   AF-A0A418ZNR9-F1
#
_cell.length_a   1.000
_cell.length_b   1.000
_cell.length_c   1.000
_cell.angle_alpha   90.00
_cell.angle_beta   90.00
_cell.angle_gamma   90.00
#
_symmetry.space_group_name_H-M   'P 1'
#
loop_
_entity.id
_entity.type
_entity.pdbx_description
1 polymer ?
#
loop_
_entity_poly.entity_id
_entity_poly.type
_entity_poly.pdbx_seq_one_letter_code
_entity_poly.pdbx_strand_id
1 'polypeptide(L)' 'DQAPQPAPNPGARPGFVEADPTTWGNPSRNDLCPCGSGKKFKHCHGAI' A
#
# COMPACT_ATOMS: atom_id res chain seq x y z
N ASP A 1 -6.01 -23.49 7.11
CA ASP A 1 -5.02 -22.44 7.40
C ASP A 1 -5.22 -21.34 6.37
N GLN A 2 -6.02 -20.33 6.68
CA GLN A 2 -6.15 -19.13 5.84
C GLN A 2 -5.87 -17.95 6.76
N ALA A 3 -4.66 -17.40 6.66
CA ALA A 3 -4.32 -16.14 7.29
C ALA A 3 -5.40 -15.10 6.90
N PRO A 4 -5.90 -14.31 7.85
CA PRO A 4 -6.91 -13.30 7.57
C PRO A 4 -6.32 -12.31 6.58
N GLN A 5 -6.84 -12.30 5.35
CA GLN A 5 -6.50 -11.26 4.40
C GLN A 5 -6.99 -9.93 5.02
N PRO A 6 -6.11 -8.93 5.21
CA PRO A 6 -6.53 -7.64 5.71
C PRO A 6 -7.63 -7.13 4.76
N ALA A 7 -8.74 -6.69 5.33
CA ALA A 7 -9.90 -6.23 4.56
C ALA A 7 -9.42 -5.28 3.46
N PRO A 8 -9.84 -5.48 2.20
CA PRO A 8 -9.36 -4.64 1.10
C PRO A 8 -9.78 -3.21 1.41
N ASN A 9 -8.81 -2.34 1.71
CA ASN A 9 -9.03 -0.91 1.66
C ASN A 9 -9.61 -0.63 0.26
N PRO A 10 -10.80 -0.02 0.13
CA PRO A 10 -11.45 0.16 -1.16
C PRO A 10 -10.62 1.03 -2.14
N GLY A 11 -9.61 1.75 -1.64
CA GLY A 11 -8.65 2.49 -2.45
C GLY A 11 -7.30 1.80 -2.68
N ALA A 12 -7.06 0.61 -2.10
CA ALA A 12 -5.80 -0.10 -2.28
C ALA A 12 -5.71 -0.72 -3.67
N ARG A 13 -4.52 -0.70 -4.26
CA ARG A 13 -4.28 -1.39 -5.53
C ARG A 13 -4.49 -2.90 -5.35
N PRO A 14 -5.07 -3.59 -6.34
CA PRO A 14 -5.16 -5.05 -6.30
C PRO A 14 -3.77 -5.67 -6.12
N GLY A 15 -3.65 -6.60 -5.16
CA GLY A 15 -2.37 -7.25 -4.83
C GLY A 15 -1.46 -6.45 -3.90
N PHE A 16 -1.88 -5.28 -3.40
CA PHE A 16 -1.15 -4.55 -2.37
C PHE A 16 -1.27 -5.28 -1.02
N VAL A 17 -0.14 -5.62 -0.42
CA VAL A 17 -0.04 -6.19 0.92
C VAL A 17 0.75 -5.22 1.79
N GLU A 18 0.07 -4.65 2.79
CA GLU A 18 0.68 -3.64 3.67
C GLU A 18 1.94 -4.16 4.40
N ALA A 19 1.95 -5.43 4.80
CA ALA A 19 3.08 -6.04 5.48
C ALA A 19 4.23 -6.47 4.55
N ASP A 20 4.03 -6.44 3.22
CA ASP A 20 5.01 -6.91 2.25
C ASP A 20 5.43 -5.79 1.28
N PRO A 21 6.59 -5.15 1.51
CA PRO A 21 7.06 -4.05 0.67
C PRO A 21 7.34 -4.44 -0.77
N THR A 22 7.54 -5.73 -1.07
CA THR A 22 7.72 -6.19 -2.45
C THR A 22 6.45 -6.02 -3.29
N THR A 23 5.28 -5.99 -2.64
CA THR A 23 3.98 -5.79 -3.28
C THR A 23 3.62 -4.32 -3.48
N TRP A 24 4.35 -3.38 -2.86
CA TRP A 24 4.08 -1.95 -2.99
C TRP A 24 4.43 -1.43 -4.39
N GLY A 25 5.29 -2.17 -5.12
CA GLY A 25 5.86 -1.75 -6.38
C GLY A 25 6.86 -0.61 -6.18
N ASN A 26 7.01 0.25 -7.20
CA ASN A 26 7.94 1.37 -7.17
C ASN A 26 7.23 2.72 -7.45
N PRO A 27 6.23 3.11 -6.64
CA PRO A 27 5.54 4.40 -6.81
C PRO A 27 6.50 5.58 -6.55
N SER A 28 6.30 6.70 -7.25
CA SER A 28 7.08 7.90 -6.96
C SER A 28 6.76 8.41 -5.55
N ARG A 29 7.74 9.06 -4.91
CA ARG A 29 7.61 9.60 -3.54
C ARG A 29 6.43 10.59 -3.41
N ASN A 30 6.07 11.29 -4.48
CA ASN A 30 4.94 12.22 -4.49
C ASN A 30 3.60 11.61 -4.95
N ASP A 31 3.58 10.38 -5.48
CA ASP A 31 2.35 9.72 -5.95
C ASP A 31 1.46 9.32 -4.77
N LEU A 32 0.19 9.03 -5.05
CA LEU A 32 -0.71 8.44 -4.06
C LEU A 32 -0.18 7.06 -3.62
N CYS A 33 -0.26 6.80 -2.32
CA CYS A 33 0.17 5.54 -1.76
C CYS A 33 -0.73 4.40 -2.25
N PRO A 34 -0.16 3.28 -2.74
CA PRO A 34 -0.94 2.15 -3.25
C PRO A 34 -1.78 1.43 -2.18
N CYS A 35 -1.63 1.78 -0.89
CA CYS A 35 -2.45 1.25 0.20
C CYS A 35 -3.88 1.83 0.26
N GLY A 36 -4.19 2.84 -0.54
CA GLY A 36 -5.51 3.47 -0.56
C GLY A 36 -5.77 4.49 0.54
N SER A 37 -4.75 4.91 1.29
CA SER A 37 -4.90 5.89 2.38
C SER A 37 -5.20 7.32 1.92
N GLY A 38 -5.10 7.60 0.61
CA GLY A 38 -5.19 8.96 0.05
C GLY A 38 -3.97 9.83 0.34
N LYS A 39 -2.97 9.33 1.08
CA LYS A 39 -1.72 10.04 1.37
C LYS A 39 -0.71 9.85 0.25
N LYS A 40 0.24 10.77 0.10
CA LYS A 40 1.39 10.58 -0.79
C LYS A 40 2.29 9.46 -0.27
N PHE A 41 2.98 8.74 -1.16
CA PHE A 41 3.83 7.61 -0.80
C PHE A 41 4.89 8.00 0.25
N LYS A 42 5.56 9.16 0.09
CA LYS A 42 6.53 9.69 1.07
C LYS A 42 5.97 10.06 2.45
N HIS A 43 4.65 10.18 2.57
CA HIS A 43 3.95 10.48 3.83
C HIS A 43 3.18 9.25 4.36
N CYS A 44 3.49 8.08 3.82
CA CYS A 44 2.83 6.82 4.12
C CYS A 44 3.90 5.70 4.13
N HIS A 45 3.75 4.65 3.32
CA HIS A 45 4.64 3.48 3.29
C HIS A 45 6.03 3.75 2.70
N GLY A 46 6.22 4.84 1.93
CA GLY A 46 7.51 5.31 1.45
C GLY A 46 8.13 6.41 2.31
N ALA A 47 7.66 6.56 3.55
CA ALA A 47 8.27 7.43 4.54
C ALA A 47 9.62 6.85 4.95
N ILE A 48 10.66 7.63 4.70
CA ILE A 48 11.98 7.52 5.32
C ILE A 48 12.15 8.73 6.21
#